data_AF-A0A0Q5E5Z8-F1
#
_entry.id   AF-A0A0Q5E5Z8-F1
#
_cell.length_a   1.000
_cell.length_b   1.000
_cell.length_c   1.000
_cell.angle_alpha   90.00
_cell.angle_beta   90.00
_cell.angle_gamma   90.00
#
_symmetry.space_group_name_H-M   'P 1'
#
loop_
_entity.id
_entity.type
_entity.pdbx_description
1 polymer ?
#
loop_
_entity_poly.entity_id
_entity_poly.type
_entity_poly.pdbx_seq_one_letter_code
_entity_poly.pdbx_strand_id
1 'polypeptide(L)'
;MPWTSLVGEVVLVMVETESGFWGSQGRLGQIRSGDLLNRYVFVYPDTAEPWWTVVVETTPDATVPDDRYIPDTDYFVSLMHDWEVEWLPRGQEEQDLEAELFGWRPLNDMPSWTSTSIQPARFRSS
;
A
#
# COMPACT_ATOMS: atom_id res chain seq x y z
N MET A 1 -13.63 8.68 32.59
CA MET A 1 -13.24 9.33 31.32
C MET A 1 -12.98 8.22 30.32
N PRO A 2 -13.69 8.14 29.18
CA PRO A 2 -13.29 7.24 28.11
C PRO A 2 -12.73 8.07 26.94
N TRP A 3 -11.42 7.94 26.73
CA TRP A 3 -10.76 8.26 25.47
C TRP A 3 -10.34 6.92 24.89
N THR A 4 -11.21 6.29 24.13
CA THR A 4 -10.88 5.07 23.40
C THR A 4 -11.87 4.96 22.25
N SER A 5 -11.37 4.59 21.07
CA SER A 5 -12.15 4.31 19.85
C SER A 5 -12.39 5.45 18.86
N LEU A 6 -11.36 6.28 18.59
CA LEU A 6 -11.33 7.06 17.34
C LEU A 6 -10.22 6.63 16.37
N VAL A 7 -9.41 5.63 16.72
CA VAL A 7 -8.27 5.22 15.90
C VAL A 7 -8.65 4.18 14.84
N GLY A 8 -9.72 3.41 15.06
CA GLY A 8 -10.15 2.33 14.14
C GLY A 8 -11.03 2.80 12.97
N GLU A 9 -11.76 3.91 13.12
CA GLU A 9 -12.73 4.37 12.10
C GLU A 9 -12.06 5.18 10.97
N VAL A 10 -10.94 5.84 11.25
CA VAL A 10 -10.23 6.68 10.27
C VAL A 10 -9.41 5.87 9.28
N VAL A 11 -8.95 4.67 9.67
CA VAL A 11 -8.13 3.79 8.81
C VAL A 11 -8.98 3.14 7.71
N LEU A 12 -10.24 2.82 8.01
CA LEU A 12 -11.17 2.18 7.06
C LEU A 12 -11.54 3.09 5.87
N VAL A 13 -11.60 4.41 6.07
CA VAL A 13 -12.04 5.35 5.02
C VAL A 13 -10.92 5.73 4.04
N MET A 14 -9.64 5.57 4.40
CA MET A 14 -8.52 6.03 3.54
C MET A 14 -7.92 4.94 2.65
N VAL A 15 -8.22 3.66 2.89
CA VAL A 15 -7.75 2.54 2.06
C VAL A 15 -8.58 2.41 0.77
N GLU A 16 -9.80 2.94 0.77
CA GLU A 16 -10.66 2.99 -0.42
C GLU A 16 -10.16 4.05 -1.42
N THR A 17 -9.28 3.64 -2.32
CA THR A 17 -9.18 4.17 -3.70
C THR A 17 -8.76 5.62 -3.93
N GLU A 18 -8.34 6.39 -2.92
CA GLU A 18 -7.77 7.71 -3.21
C GLU A 18 -6.39 7.54 -3.89
N SER A 19 -6.30 7.90 -5.17
CA SER A 19 -5.04 7.87 -5.92
C SER A 19 -3.91 8.67 -5.23
N GLY A 20 -4.26 9.64 -4.39
CA GLY A 20 -3.30 10.38 -3.55
C GLY A 20 -2.67 9.54 -2.43
N PHE A 21 -3.36 8.53 -1.91
CA PHE A 21 -2.84 7.65 -0.86
C PHE A 21 -1.82 6.66 -1.45
N TRP A 22 -2.18 5.99 -2.55
CA TRP A 22 -1.37 4.96 -3.21
C TRP A 22 -0.29 5.52 -4.15
N GLY A 23 -0.38 6.80 -4.55
CA GLY A 23 0.61 7.40 -5.43
C GLY A 23 0.70 6.68 -6.79
N SER A 24 1.77 6.96 -7.54
CA SER A 24 1.95 6.41 -8.89
C SER A 24 2.59 5.02 -8.93
N GLN A 25 3.13 4.52 -7.81
CA GLN A 25 3.83 3.22 -7.77
C GLN A 25 3.36 2.29 -6.64
N GLY A 26 2.58 2.79 -5.68
CA GLY A 26 2.23 2.04 -4.47
C GLY A 26 2.61 2.80 -3.21
N ARG A 27 2.48 2.12 -2.07
CA ARG A 27 2.74 2.69 -0.75
C ARG A 27 3.59 1.75 0.07
N LEU A 28 4.52 2.34 0.83
CA LEU A 28 5.35 1.62 1.77
C LEU A 28 4.75 1.71 3.18
N GLY A 29 4.72 0.58 3.87
CA GLY A 29 4.32 0.48 5.27
C GLY A 29 5.27 -0.39 6.07
N GLN A 30 5.12 -0.36 7.39
CA GLN A 30 5.81 -1.24 8.33
C GLN A 30 4.80 -2.11 9.07
N ILE A 31 5.05 -3.41 9.12
CA ILE A 31 4.21 -4.38 9.81
C ILE A 31 4.42 -4.26 11.32
N ARG A 32 3.35 -4.07 12.09
CA ARG A 32 3.39 -3.89 13.55
C ARG A 32 2.87 -5.08 14.36
N SER A 33 2.34 -6.09 13.68
CA SER A 33 1.83 -7.31 14.32
C SER A 33 2.04 -8.55 13.45
N GLY A 34 2.05 -9.73 14.08
CA GLY A 34 2.21 -11.02 13.41
C GLY A 34 3.65 -11.53 13.28
N ASP A 35 3.83 -12.52 12.42
CA ASP A 35 5.08 -13.23 12.15
C ASP A 35 6.12 -12.40 11.37
N LEU A 36 5.67 -11.35 10.69
CA LEU A 36 6.48 -10.44 9.89
C LEU A 36 6.73 -9.09 10.60
N LEU A 37 6.62 -9.06 11.93
CA LEU A 37 6.81 -7.87 12.74
C LEU A 37 8.10 -7.09 12.38
N ASN A 38 7.96 -5.77 12.27
CA ASN A 38 8.99 -4.78 11.91
C ASN A 38 9.50 -4.86 10.47
N ARG A 39 9.02 -5.78 9.64
CA ARG A 39 9.33 -5.81 8.20
C ARG A 39 8.61 -4.69 7.47
N TYR A 40 9.24 -4.19 6.42
CA TYR A 40 8.56 -3.31 5.49
C TYR A 40 7.68 -4.08 4.52
N VAL A 41 6.59 -3.46 4.08
CA VAL A 41 5.67 -4.00 3.08
C VAL A 41 5.38 -2.92 2.04
N PHE A 42 5.57 -3.27 0.78
CA PHE A 42 5.24 -2.43 -0.36
C PHE A 42 3.98 -2.94 -1.03
N VAL A 43 2.98 -2.08 -1.18
CA VAL A 43 1.65 -2.46 -1.67
C VAL A 43 1.24 -1.58 -2.83
N TYR A 44 0.72 -2.20 -3.88
CA TYR A 44 0.16 -1.50 -5.03
C TYR A 44 -1.02 -2.22 -5.65
N PRO A 45 -1.98 -1.48 -6.24
CA PRO A 45 -3.03 -2.07 -7.05
C PRO A 45 -2.41 -2.72 -8.30
N ASP A 46 -2.81 -3.96 -8.58
CA ASP A 46 -2.31 -4.73 -9.71
C ASP A 46 -3.13 -4.42 -10.99
N THR A 47 -2.85 -5.12 -12.09
CA THR A 47 -3.33 -4.88 -13.46
C THR A 47 -4.84 -4.62 -13.63
N ALA A 48 -5.70 -5.03 -12.69
CA ALA A 48 -7.13 -4.75 -12.68
C ALA A 48 -7.71 -4.79 -11.27
N GLU A 49 -8.76 -4.01 -10.99
CA GLU A 49 -9.56 -4.21 -9.79
C GLU A 49 -10.20 -5.62 -9.79
N PRO A 50 -10.29 -6.31 -8.64
CA PRO A 50 -9.88 -5.90 -7.29
C PRO A 50 -8.48 -6.41 -6.88
N TRP A 51 -7.54 -6.55 -7.82
CA TRP A 51 -6.26 -7.21 -7.57
C TRP A 51 -5.25 -6.29 -6.90
N TRP A 52 -4.55 -6.85 -5.91
CA TRP A 52 -3.49 -6.19 -5.15
C TRP A 52 -2.23 -7.03 -5.18
N THR A 53 -1.08 -6.36 -5.32
CA THR A 53 0.21 -6.97 -5.02
C THR A 53 0.74 -6.43 -3.70
N VAL A 54 1.09 -7.35 -2.80
CA VAL A 54 1.68 -7.07 -1.49
C VAL A 54 3.06 -7.72 -1.48
N VAL A 55 4.11 -6.93 -1.32
CA VAL A 55 5.50 -7.38 -1.32
C VAL A 55 6.08 -7.12 0.05
N VAL A 56 6.43 -8.16 0.78
CA VAL A 56 7.12 -8.00 2.07
C VAL A 56 8.62 -7.97 1.84
N GLU A 57 9.31 -7.10 2.59
CA GLU A 57 10.76 -7.01 2.66
C GLU A 57 11.36 -8.39 2.92
N THR A 58 12.08 -8.90 1.93
CA THR A 58 12.83 -10.14 2.04
C THR A 58 14.26 -9.86 2.50
N THR A 59 14.80 -10.75 3.32
CA THR A 59 16.24 -10.73 3.61
C THR A 59 17.03 -11.01 2.34
N PRO A 60 18.25 -10.48 2.18
CA PRO A 60 19.12 -10.78 1.03
C PRO A 60 19.36 -12.28 0.77
N ASP A 61 19.24 -13.11 1.82
CA ASP A 61 19.41 -14.57 1.76
C ASP A 61 18.11 -15.34 1.45
N ALA A 62 16.99 -14.65 1.27
CA ALA A 62 15.71 -15.29 0.98
C ALA A 62 15.72 -15.88 -0.43
N THR A 63 15.49 -17.19 -0.54
CA THR A 63 15.43 -17.90 -1.81
C THR A 63 14.12 -17.68 -2.56
N VAL A 64 13.08 -17.15 -1.89
CA VAL A 64 11.77 -16.87 -2.48
C VAL A 64 11.26 -15.52 -1.94
N PRO A 65 10.77 -14.61 -2.80
CA PRO A 65 10.04 -13.42 -2.37
C PRO A 65 8.76 -13.79 -1.59
N ASP A 66 8.45 -13.11 -0.49
CA ASP A 66 7.14 -13.24 0.17
C ASP A 66 6.14 -12.25 -0.47
N ASP A 67 5.93 -12.47 -1.77
CA ASP A 67 4.93 -11.73 -2.55
C ASP A 67 3.57 -12.39 -2.40
N ARG A 68 2.52 -11.57 -2.33
CA ARG A 68 1.14 -12.02 -2.30
C ARG A 68 0.35 -11.28 -3.36
N TYR A 69 -0.28 -12.05 -4.24
CA TYR A 69 -1.22 -11.58 -5.24
C TYR A 69 -2.63 -11.85 -4.74
N ILE A 70 -3.37 -10.79 -4.43
CA ILE A 70 -4.64 -10.85 -3.73
C ILE A 70 -5.74 -10.37 -4.68
N PRO A 71 -6.60 -11.26 -5.21
CA PRO A 71 -7.65 -10.91 -6.16
C PRO A 71 -8.96 -10.47 -5.47
N ASP A 72 -8.88 -9.91 -4.26
CA ASP A 72 -10.03 -9.56 -3.43
C ASP A 72 -9.69 -8.42 -2.46
N THR A 73 -10.38 -7.29 -2.59
CA THR A 73 -10.11 -6.10 -1.77
C THR A 73 -10.45 -6.32 -0.31
N ASP A 74 -11.52 -7.05 0.02
CA ASP A 74 -11.92 -7.27 1.41
C ASP A 74 -10.87 -8.09 2.17
N TYR A 75 -10.36 -9.14 1.54
CA TYR A 75 -9.26 -9.93 2.08
C TYR A 75 -7.97 -9.12 2.21
N PHE A 76 -7.66 -8.28 1.21
CA PHE A 76 -6.53 -7.36 1.30
C PHE A 76 -6.63 -6.42 2.52
N VAL A 77 -7.78 -5.77 2.72
CA VAL A 77 -8.02 -4.87 3.85
C VAL A 77 -7.90 -5.63 5.18
N SER A 78 -8.50 -6.82 5.27
CA SER A 78 -8.38 -7.67 6.46
C SER A 78 -6.92 -8.00 6.76
N LEU A 79 -6.12 -8.35 5.76
CA LEU A 79 -4.71 -8.68 5.93
C LEU A 79 -3.89 -7.48 6.42
N MET A 80 -4.09 -6.29 5.85
CA MET A 80 -3.40 -5.07 6.30
C MET A 80 -3.75 -4.70 7.74
N HIS A 81 -5.01 -4.94 8.13
CA HIS A 81 -5.46 -4.75 9.50
C HIS A 81 -4.84 -5.76 10.47
N ASP A 82 -4.83 -7.05 10.11
CA ASP A 82 -4.25 -8.12 10.94
C ASP A 82 -2.75 -7.91 11.20
N TRP A 83 -2.04 -7.36 10.21
CA TRP A 83 -0.64 -6.97 10.31
C TRP A 83 -0.39 -5.61 10.98
N GLU A 84 -1.45 -4.88 11.31
CA GLU A 84 -1.41 -3.52 11.85
C GLU A 84 -0.45 -2.63 11.04
N VAL A 85 -0.57 -2.65 9.70
CA VAL A 85 0.38 -1.95 8.83
C VAL A 85 0.35 -0.44 9.09
N GLU A 86 1.48 0.09 9.54
CA GLU A 86 1.69 1.52 9.69
C GLU A 86 2.36 2.08 8.44
N TRP A 87 1.63 2.88 7.69
CA TRP A 87 2.13 3.46 6.44
C TRP A 87 3.07 4.62 6.68
N LEU A 88 4.16 4.68 5.91
CA LEU A 88 5.12 5.75 6.02
C LEU A 88 4.53 7.08 5.49
N PRO A 89 4.92 8.23 6.06
CA PRO A 89 4.59 9.52 5.48
C PRO A 89 5.17 9.64 4.07
N ARG A 90 4.39 10.21 3.14
CA ARG A 90 4.89 10.49 1.79
C ARG A 90 6.07 11.47 1.85
N GLY A 91 7.17 11.14 1.16
CA GLY A 91 8.32 12.02 1.10
C GLY A 91 9.58 11.32 0.61
N GLN A 92 10.71 12.01 0.73
CA GLN A 92 12.02 11.49 0.29
C GLN A 92 12.41 10.24 1.07
N GLU A 93 12.11 10.18 2.36
CA GLU A 93 12.44 9.03 3.22
C GLU A 93 11.73 7.75 2.77
N GLU A 94 10.44 7.84 2.42
CA GLU A 94 9.69 6.70 1.86
C GLU A 94 10.33 6.23 0.54
N GLN A 95 10.70 7.17 -0.33
CA GLN A 95 11.31 6.88 -1.64
C GLN A 95 12.70 6.23 -1.51
N ASP A 96 13.52 6.70 -0.57
CA ASP A 96 14.86 6.18 -0.33
C ASP A 96 14.77 4.73 0.20
N LEU A 97 13.86 4.47 1.14
CA LEU A 97 13.60 3.12 1.66
C LEU A 97 13.00 2.19 0.60
N GLU A 98 12.08 2.70 -0.23
CA GLU A 98 11.52 1.95 -1.34
C GLU A 98 12.63 1.53 -2.32
N ALA A 99 13.50 2.46 -2.71
CA ALA A 99 14.61 2.18 -3.61
C ALA A 99 15.62 1.20 -3.01
N GLU A 100 15.92 1.32 -1.71
CA GLU A 100 16.84 0.45 -1.00
C GLU A 100 16.31 -0.99 -0.89
N LEU A 101 15.05 -1.16 -0.48
CA LEU A 101 14.48 -2.45 -0.12
C LEU A 101 13.79 -3.16 -1.29
N PHE A 102 13.22 -2.38 -2.22
CA PHE A 102 12.36 -2.88 -3.32
C PHE A 102 12.84 -2.44 -4.71
N GLY A 103 13.88 -1.60 -4.82
CA GLY A 103 14.38 -1.07 -6.10
C GLY A 103 14.97 -2.12 -7.06
N TRP A 104 15.15 -3.36 -6.61
CA TRP A 104 15.46 -4.50 -7.48
C TRP A 104 14.28 -4.92 -8.36
N ARG A 105 13.05 -4.49 -8.06
CA ARG A 105 11.89 -4.71 -8.92
C ARG A 105 11.80 -3.67 -10.03
N PRO A 106 11.45 -4.08 -11.26
CA PRO A 106 11.08 -3.16 -12.30
C PRO A 106 9.67 -2.60 -12.02
N LEU A 107 9.55 -1.52 -11.25
CA LEU A 107 8.28 -0.85 -10.93
C LEU A 107 7.68 -0.05 -12.12
N ASN A 108 8.04 -0.40 -13.36
CA ASN A 108 7.84 0.47 -14.54
C ASN A 108 6.55 0.24 -15.34
N ASP A 109 5.68 -0.70 -14.96
CA ASP A 109 4.45 -1.01 -15.72
C ASP A 109 3.18 -0.98 -14.85
N MET A 110 3.00 0.08 -14.06
CA MET A 110 1.69 0.35 -13.44
C MET A 110 0.64 0.65 -14.53
N PRO A 111 -0.56 0.05 -14.49
CA PRO A 111 -1.57 0.28 -15.50
C PRO A 111 -2.04 1.74 -15.50
N SER A 112 -2.20 2.33 -16.69
CA SER A 112 -2.44 3.77 -16.92
C SER A 112 -3.61 4.42 -16.14
N TRP A 113 -4.50 3.64 -15.54
CA TRP A 113 -5.60 4.15 -14.73
C TRP A 113 -5.17 4.61 -13.32
N THR A 114 -3.97 4.23 -12.85
CA THR A 114 -3.36 4.77 -11.62
C THR A 114 -2.61 6.08 -11.87
N SER A 115 -2.33 6.42 -13.13
CA SER A 115 -1.86 7.74 -13.55
C SER A 115 -3.01 8.74 -13.53
N THR A 116 -3.47 9.16 -12.35
CA THR A 116 -4.40 10.29 -12.28
C THR A 116 -3.69 11.53 -12.81
N SER A 117 -4.15 11.93 -13.99
CA SER A 117 -3.81 13.19 -14.65
C SER A 117 -3.96 14.33 -13.65
N ILE A 118 -2.96 15.22 -13.58
CA ILE A 118 -3.03 16.50 -12.87
C ILE A 118 -4.01 17.39 -13.62
N GLN A 119 -5.31 17.13 -13.53
CA GLN A 119 -6.35 18.11 -13.80
C GLN A 119 -7.49 17.92 -12.80
N PRO A 120 -7.88 18.99 -12.07
CA PRO A 120 -9.04 18.91 -11.19
C PRO A 120 -10.28 18.65 -12.05
N ALA A 121 -10.93 17.50 -11.82
CA ALA A 121 -12.19 17.18 -12.46
C ALA A 121 -13.23 18.26 -12.08
N ARG A 122 -13.56 19.14 -13.03
CA ARG A 122 -14.70 20.04 -12.92
C ARG A 122 -15.96 19.21 -13.17
N PHE A 123 -16.70 18.90 -12.12
CA PHE A 123 -18.06 18.39 -12.25
C PHE A 123 -18.95 19.52 -12.78
N ARG A 124 -19.51 19.35 -13.99
CA ARG A 124 -20.71 20.08 -14.40
C ARG A 124 -21.92 19.33 -13.86
N SER A 125 -22.67 20.00 -12.99
CA SER A 125 -23.98 19.56 -12.56
C SER A 125 -24.99 19.81 -13.68
N SER A 126 -25.64 18.73 -14.11
CA SER A 126 -26.90 18.65 -14.88
C SER A 126 -26.95 19.20 -16.30
#